data_AF-A0A2V3PVQ2-F1
#
_entry.id   AF-A0A2V3PVQ2-F1
#
_cell.length_a   1.000
_cell.length_b   1.000
_cell.length_c   1.000
_cell.angle_alpha   90.00
_cell.angle_beta   90.00
_cell.angle_gamma   90.00
#
_symmetry.space_group_name_H-M   'P 1'
#
loop_
_entity.id
_entity.type
_entity.pdbx_description
1 polymer ?
#
loop_
_entity_poly.entity_id
_entity_poly.type
_entity_poly.pdbx_seq_one_letter_code
_entity_poly.pdbx_strand_id
1 'polypeptide(L)'
;MIFIVSSNMSKIRICFLLLLIPLMGYSQKDILSDMQGLSLKGDMIFELEGYIMTIQKEKASLDKKGIQKIKKKYNLENIEREYSDKNIKWENWVIESSTTVKGLPEVKGFQRCYLLPETDNRMMVVLLQSANGRDTLVEKAFMDAVFSRQLAQYTMDSWVAEKIDFAGREIMLGDVCQWVSPQNVHCASFGQMGWSVFKTQKEAELNTLIQIANNNNSGRYKIMNEENLNVIFEGVPTLAKRITYKINTSKLLSGGRNVLAVYYITQKVRGKYLSCVLTHYVEVKDNYSLPLLLKEVMSIKTEAASS
;
A
#
# COMPACT_ATOMS: atom_id res chain seq x y z
N MET A 1 -39.79 63.11 -12.38
CA MET A 1 -39.36 61.75 -12.78
C MET A 1 -37.91 61.58 -12.35
N ILE A 2 -37.68 61.01 -11.17
CA ILE A 2 -36.33 60.70 -10.64
C ILE A 2 -36.44 59.25 -10.14
N PHE A 3 -35.72 58.35 -10.77
CA PHE A 3 -35.64 56.95 -10.38
C PHE A 3 -34.76 56.81 -9.14
N ILE A 4 -35.34 56.42 -8.01
CA ILE A 4 -34.59 55.88 -6.87
C ILE A 4 -34.51 54.36 -7.09
N VAL A 5 -33.45 53.91 -7.74
CA VAL A 5 -33.01 52.52 -7.71
C VAL A 5 -31.62 52.52 -7.10
N SER A 6 -31.34 51.50 -6.28
CA SER A 6 -30.00 51.11 -5.81
C SER A 6 -29.63 51.53 -4.37
N SER A 7 -30.03 50.71 -3.41
CA SER A 7 -29.20 50.45 -2.22
C SER A 7 -29.32 49.01 -1.69
N ASN A 8 -30.36 48.26 -2.07
CA ASN A 8 -30.56 46.86 -1.62
C ASN A 8 -29.83 45.78 -2.44
N MET A 9 -29.38 46.06 -3.66
CA MET A 9 -28.68 45.05 -4.49
C MET A 9 -27.24 44.77 -4.05
N SER A 10 -26.59 45.70 -3.34
CA SER A 10 -25.23 45.53 -2.82
C SER A 10 -25.19 44.55 -1.63
N LYS A 11 -26.16 44.64 -0.71
CA LYS A 11 -26.23 43.76 0.48
C LYS A 11 -26.57 42.30 0.11
N ILE A 12 -27.44 42.09 -0.88
CA ILE A 12 -27.81 40.76 -1.36
C ILE A 12 -26.63 40.06 -2.06
N ARG A 13 -25.79 40.80 -2.79
CA ARG A 13 -24.58 40.25 -3.44
C ARG A 13 -23.50 39.83 -2.43
N ILE A 14 -23.37 40.53 -1.31
CA ILE A 14 -22.41 40.20 -0.24
C ILE A 14 -22.85 38.93 0.51
N CYS A 15 -24.15 38.76 0.77
CA CYS A 15 -24.68 37.53 1.38
C CYS A 15 -24.48 36.29 0.49
N PHE A 16 -24.60 36.43 -0.83
CA PHE A 16 -24.35 35.33 -1.78
C PHE A 16 -22.86 34.93 -1.83
N LEU A 17 -21.93 35.87 -1.67
CA LEU A 17 -20.49 35.59 -1.62
C LEU A 17 -20.08 34.87 -0.33
N LEU A 18 -20.69 35.21 0.82
CA LEU A 18 -20.43 34.55 2.10
C LEU A 18 -21.00 33.11 2.17
N LEU A 19 -22.06 32.82 1.41
CA LEU A 19 -22.64 31.47 1.28
C LEU A 19 -21.79 30.51 0.42
N LEU A 20 -20.87 31.02 -0.40
CA LEU A 20 -19.96 30.20 -1.23
C LEU A 20 -18.69 29.76 -0.46
N ILE A 21 -18.34 30.43 0.63
CA ILE A 21 -17.14 30.12 1.44
C ILE A 21 -17.23 28.72 2.09
N PRO A 22 -18.36 28.27 2.67
CA PRO A 22 -18.42 26.90 3.22
C PRO A 22 -18.40 25.81 2.14
N LEU A 23 -18.78 26.09 0.89
CA LEU A 23 -18.74 25.07 -0.19
C LEU A 23 -17.32 24.75 -0.65
N MET A 24 -16.36 25.67 -0.50
CA MET A 24 -14.95 25.41 -0.81
C MET A 24 -14.23 24.63 0.30
N GLY A 25 -14.76 24.60 1.52
CA GLY A 25 -14.17 23.87 2.66
C GLY A 25 -14.34 22.36 2.61
N TYR A 26 -15.30 21.85 1.83
CA TYR A 26 -15.62 20.41 1.76
C TYR A 26 -15.06 19.69 0.52
N SER A 27 -14.23 20.35 -0.29
CA SER A 27 -13.75 19.77 -1.57
C SER A 27 -12.29 19.32 -1.56
N GLN A 28 -11.52 19.53 -0.49
CA GLN A 28 -10.16 18.99 -0.43
C GLN A 28 -10.22 17.56 0.08
N LYS A 29 -10.22 16.60 -0.84
CA LYS A 29 -9.96 15.20 -0.52
C LYS A 29 -8.59 15.15 0.16
N ASP A 30 -8.55 14.69 1.41
CA ASP A 30 -7.30 14.40 2.09
C ASP A 30 -6.53 13.37 1.25
N ILE A 31 -5.36 13.77 0.74
CA ILE A 31 -4.52 12.95 -0.15
C ILE A 31 -4.09 11.66 0.56
N LEU A 32 -3.99 11.68 1.89
CA LEU A 32 -3.55 10.55 2.70
C LEU A 32 -4.72 9.76 3.30
N SER A 33 -5.97 10.01 2.88
CA SER A 33 -7.16 9.43 3.51
C SER A 33 -7.21 7.90 3.54
N ASP A 34 -6.62 7.24 2.54
CA ASP A 34 -6.55 5.78 2.43
C ASP A 34 -5.20 5.21 2.91
N MET A 35 -4.35 6.06 3.52
CA MET A 35 -3.05 5.65 4.04
C MET A 35 -3.22 4.90 5.34
N GLN A 36 -2.51 3.78 5.48
CA GLN A 36 -2.40 3.06 6.73
C GLN A 36 -0.94 2.87 7.11
N GLY A 37 -0.65 3.01 8.39
CA GLY A 37 0.68 2.86 8.96
C GLY A 37 0.73 1.84 10.08
N LEU A 38 1.90 1.23 10.26
CA LEU A 38 2.23 0.32 11.34
C LEU A 38 3.55 0.78 11.97
N SER A 39 3.59 0.91 13.31
CA SER A 39 4.82 1.24 14.04
C SER A 39 5.40 0.04 14.77
N LEU A 40 6.71 -0.16 14.62
CA LEU A 40 7.47 -1.22 15.28
C LEU A 40 8.75 -0.66 15.91
N LYS A 41 8.81 -0.62 17.24
CA LYS A 41 10.05 -0.27 17.98
C LYS A 41 10.70 1.05 17.49
N GLY A 42 9.90 1.99 17.03
CA GLY A 42 10.35 3.29 16.52
C GLY A 42 10.52 3.36 14.99
N ASP A 43 10.53 2.23 14.29
CA ASP A 43 10.39 2.19 12.83
C ASP A 43 8.91 2.32 12.46
N MET A 44 8.63 2.99 11.34
CA MET A 44 7.28 3.15 10.82
C MET A 44 7.24 2.74 9.36
N ILE A 45 6.18 2.02 8.98
CA ILE A 45 5.89 1.62 7.60
C ILE A 45 4.48 2.10 7.28
N PHE A 46 4.29 2.71 6.11
CA PHE A 46 3.02 3.17 5.60
C PHE A 46 2.79 2.65 4.19
N GLU A 47 1.55 2.35 3.86
CA GLU A 47 1.12 1.98 2.51
C GLU A 47 -0.01 2.89 2.02
N LEU A 48 0.07 3.32 0.76
CA LEU A 48 -0.94 4.14 0.09
C LEU A 48 -0.80 4.01 -1.44
N GLU A 49 -1.83 3.58 -2.17
CA GLU A 49 -1.85 3.60 -3.64
C GLU A 49 -0.61 2.97 -4.32
N GLY A 50 -0.08 1.89 -3.74
CA GLY A 50 1.12 1.20 -4.23
C GLY A 50 2.45 1.80 -3.79
N TYR A 51 2.41 2.90 -3.01
CA TYR A 51 3.57 3.37 -2.26
C TYR A 51 3.80 2.53 -1.02
N ILE A 52 5.06 2.22 -0.77
CA ILE A 52 5.58 1.80 0.54
C ILE A 52 6.48 2.93 1.04
N MET A 53 6.16 3.49 2.19
CA MET A 53 6.88 4.60 2.79
C MET A 53 7.39 4.17 4.16
N THR A 54 8.66 4.40 4.44
CA THR A 54 9.28 3.99 5.71
C THR A 54 10.00 5.14 6.38
N ILE A 55 9.99 5.13 7.71
CA ILE A 55 10.75 6.05 8.55
C ILE A 55 11.55 5.22 9.53
N GLN A 56 12.87 5.34 9.49
CA GLN A 56 13.78 4.55 10.31
C GLN A 56 14.90 5.42 10.88
N LYS A 57 15.44 5.02 12.03
CA LYS A 57 16.58 5.70 12.67
C LYS A 57 17.85 4.89 12.48
N GLU A 58 18.81 5.48 11.80
CA GLU A 58 20.07 4.83 11.43
C GLU A 58 21.25 5.41 12.19
N LYS A 59 22.14 4.52 12.66
CA LYS A 59 23.46 4.90 13.19
C LYS A 59 24.39 5.24 12.03
N ALA A 60 24.26 6.44 11.49
CA ALA A 60 25.04 7.01 10.40
C ALA A 60 25.10 8.54 10.51
N SER A 61 26.21 9.13 10.08
CA SER A 61 26.44 10.57 9.93
C SER A 61 26.00 11.04 8.52
N LEU A 62 25.68 12.33 8.36
CA LEU A 62 25.45 12.92 7.03
C LEU A 62 26.78 13.27 6.34
N ASP A 63 27.61 12.25 6.13
CA ASP A 63 28.88 12.35 5.40
C ASP A 63 28.95 11.29 4.29
N LYS A 64 30.01 11.33 3.49
CA LYS A 64 30.23 10.39 2.37
C LYS A 64 30.13 8.92 2.79
N LYS A 65 30.67 8.56 3.97
CA LYS A 65 30.68 7.18 4.48
C LYS A 65 29.30 6.76 4.96
N GLY A 66 28.61 7.63 5.70
CA GLY A 66 27.25 7.41 6.17
C GLY A 66 26.26 7.27 5.01
N ILE A 67 26.31 8.19 4.04
CA ILE A 67 25.47 8.14 2.83
C ILE A 67 25.69 6.82 2.06
N GLN A 68 26.94 6.39 1.87
CA GLN A 68 27.22 5.13 1.20
C GLN A 68 26.67 3.90 1.96
N LYS A 69 26.73 3.93 3.30
CA LYS A 69 26.13 2.90 4.15
C LYS A 69 24.61 2.84 3.94
N ILE A 70 23.93 3.99 3.91
CA ILE A 70 22.49 4.06 3.67
C ILE A 70 22.14 3.55 2.26
N LYS A 71 22.82 4.01 1.21
CA LYS A 71 22.60 3.52 -0.16
C LYS A 71 22.66 2.00 -0.26
N LYS A 72 23.69 1.40 0.35
CA LYS A 72 23.83 -0.06 0.40
C LYS A 72 22.72 -0.75 1.20
N LYS A 73 22.33 -0.19 2.35
CA LYS A 73 21.30 -0.79 3.23
C LYS A 73 19.94 -0.87 2.54
N TYR A 74 19.54 0.20 1.85
CA TYR A 74 18.22 0.33 1.22
C TYR A 74 18.22 -0.02 -0.27
N ASN A 75 19.31 -0.60 -0.76
CA ASN A 75 19.50 -0.97 -2.17
C ASN A 75 19.19 0.18 -3.14
N LEU A 76 19.66 1.39 -2.81
CA LEU A 76 19.58 2.55 -3.68
C LEU A 76 20.65 2.40 -4.77
N GLU A 77 20.26 1.77 -5.86
CA GLU A 77 21.05 1.62 -7.08
C GLU A 77 20.75 2.79 -8.04
N ASN A 78 20.95 2.63 -9.36
CA ASN A 78 20.58 3.54 -10.46
C ASN A 78 20.25 4.98 -10.02
N ILE A 79 21.24 5.66 -9.44
CA ILE A 79 21.05 6.96 -8.81
C ILE A 79 20.83 7.97 -9.92
N GLU A 80 19.67 8.60 -9.91
CA GLU A 80 19.28 9.60 -10.91
C GLU A 80 19.76 10.98 -10.47
N ARG A 81 19.53 11.32 -9.20
CA ARG A 81 19.88 12.62 -8.62
C ARG A 81 20.19 12.54 -7.15
N GLU A 82 21.09 13.42 -6.71
CA GLU A 82 21.39 13.66 -5.30
C GLU A 82 21.48 15.17 -5.06
N TYR A 83 20.79 15.67 -4.04
CA TYR A 83 20.71 17.10 -3.78
C TYR A 83 20.25 17.41 -2.36
N SER A 84 20.46 18.65 -1.91
CA SER A 84 19.78 19.18 -0.73
C SER A 84 18.48 19.88 -1.17
N ASP A 85 17.34 19.47 -0.61
CA ASP A 85 16.03 20.06 -0.91
C ASP A 85 15.87 21.38 -0.16
N LYS A 86 15.90 22.48 -0.91
CA LYS A 86 15.80 23.84 -0.38
C LYS A 86 14.42 24.18 0.19
N ASN A 87 13.39 23.37 -0.08
CA ASN A 87 12.06 23.56 0.49
C ASN A 87 11.96 23.02 1.92
N ILE A 88 12.92 22.18 2.33
CA ILE A 88 13.02 21.65 3.68
C ILE A 88 13.95 22.58 4.47
N LYS A 89 13.44 23.18 5.55
CA LYS A 89 14.18 24.15 6.38
C LYS A 89 15.36 23.53 7.13
N TRP A 90 15.29 22.22 7.40
CA TRP A 90 16.31 21.48 8.11
C TRP A 90 17.39 20.97 7.14
N GLU A 91 18.60 20.78 7.67
CA GLU A 91 19.66 20.10 6.94
C GLU A 91 19.15 18.76 6.41
N ASN A 92 19.40 18.50 5.13
CA ASN A 92 18.90 17.30 4.48
C ASN A 92 19.73 16.94 3.25
N TRP A 93 19.70 15.66 2.90
CA TRP A 93 20.17 15.14 1.62
C TRP A 93 19.13 14.21 1.03
N VAL A 94 18.81 14.39 -0.24
CA VAL A 94 17.82 13.60 -0.97
C VAL A 94 18.51 12.80 -2.03
N ILE A 95 18.17 11.52 -2.11
CA ILE A 95 18.65 10.59 -3.13
C ILE A 95 17.43 10.09 -3.89
N GLU A 96 17.42 10.29 -5.20
CA GLU A 96 16.43 9.73 -6.12
C GLU A 96 17.09 8.60 -6.92
N SER A 97 16.46 7.43 -6.92
CA SER A 97 16.90 6.27 -7.71
C SER A 97 15.72 5.55 -8.33
N SER A 98 16.01 4.75 -9.35
CA SER A 98 15.03 3.85 -9.96
C SER A 98 15.39 2.39 -9.77
N THR A 99 14.36 1.55 -9.80
CA THR A 99 14.47 0.09 -9.74
C THR A 99 13.77 -0.52 -10.94
N THR A 100 14.11 -1.76 -11.26
CA THR A 100 13.39 -2.55 -12.26
C THR A 100 12.63 -3.67 -11.56
N VAL A 101 11.41 -3.94 -12.03
CA VAL A 101 10.64 -5.08 -11.53
C VAL A 101 11.08 -6.31 -12.32
N LYS A 102 11.68 -7.29 -11.63
CA LYS A 102 12.12 -8.52 -12.27
C LYS A 102 10.92 -9.27 -12.86
N GLY A 103 10.98 -9.56 -14.15
CA GLY A 103 9.88 -10.17 -14.90
C GLY A 103 8.95 -9.17 -15.61
N LEU A 104 9.11 -7.86 -15.34
CA LEU A 104 8.40 -6.76 -16.00
C LEU A 104 9.41 -5.62 -16.30
N PRO A 105 10.37 -5.81 -17.23
CA PRO A 105 11.46 -4.87 -17.46
C PRO A 105 11.00 -3.47 -17.92
N GLU A 106 9.81 -3.36 -18.48
CA GLU A 106 9.15 -2.11 -18.86
C GLU A 106 8.61 -1.31 -17.65
N VAL A 107 8.42 -1.98 -16.51
CA VAL A 107 7.95 -1.35 -15.27
C VAL A 107 9.16 -0.86 -14.48
N LYS A 108 9.31 0.47 -14.42
CA LYS A 108 10.30 1.14 -13.59
C LYS A 108 9.70 1.50 -12.25
N GLY A 109 10.31 1.00 -11.19
CA GLY A 109 10.08 1.48 -9.84
C GLY A 109 10.87 2.74 -9.55
N PHE A 110 10.42 3.47 -8.56
CA PHE A 110 11.01 4.70 -8.08
C PHE A 110 11.29 4.60 -6.58
N GLN A 111 12.40 5.20 -6.16
CA GLN A 111 12.77 5.35 -4.75
C GLN A 111 13.23 6.79 -4.51
N ARG A 112 12.71 7.42 -3.46
CA ARG A 112 13.17 8.71 -2.96
C ARG A 112 13.50 8.60 -1.49
N CYS A 113 14.75 8.85 -1.16
CA CYS A 113 15.30 8.70 0.17
C CYS A 113 15.72 10.06 0.71
N TYR A 114 15.06 10.53 1.77
CA TYR A 114 15.46 11.70 2.53
C TYR A 114 16.32 11.28 3.71
N LEU A 115 17.48 11.91 3.81
CA LEU A 115 18.45 11.76 4.88
C LEU A 115 18.42 13.01 5.74
N LEU A 116 17.99 12.85 6.99
CA LEU A 116 17.76 13.95 7.92
C LEU A 116 18.63 13.71 9.18
N PRO A 117 19.72 14.47 9.39
CA PRO A 117 20.59 14.28 10.53
C PRO A 117 19.84 14.64 11.83
N GLU A 118 19.87 13.71 12.80
CA GLU A 118 19.36 13.96 14.16
C GLU A 118 20.48 14.36 15.11
N THR A 119 21.68 13.77 14.92
CA THR A 119 22.93 14.07 15.64
C THR A 119 24.10 13.71 14.72
N ASP A 120 25.33 14.07 15.11
CA ASP A 120 26.54 13.76 14.33
C ASP A 120 26.69 12.28 13.93
N ASN A 121 26.09 11.34 14.67
CA ASN A 121 26.19 9.90 14.40
C ASN A 121 24.83 9.18 14.22
N ARG A 122 23.73 9.94 14.09
CA ARG A 122 22.39 9.38 13.85
C ARG A 122 21.62 10.19 12.82
N MET A 123 20.87 9.48 11.99
CA MET A 123 20.11 10.03 10.89
C MET A 123 18.74 9.37 10.84
N MET A 124 17.70 10.17 10.66
CA MET A 124 16.39 9.69 10.26
C MET A 124 16.39 9.51 8.74
N VAL A 125 16.02 8.30 8.31
CA VAL A 125 15.87 7.95 6.90
C VAL A 125 14.40 7.83 6.60
N VAL A 126 13.92 8.65 5.66
CA VAL A 126 12.55 8.56 5.13
C VAL A 126 12.63 8.07 3.69
N LEU A 127 12.19 6.84 3.44
CA LEU A 127 12.27 6.21 2.13
C LEU A 127 10.86 6.01 1.57
N LEU A 128 10.60 6.59 0.40
CA LEU A 128 9.37 6.45 -0.36
C LEU A 128 9.65 5.58 -1.57
N GLN A 129 8.90 4.50 -1.77
CA GLN A 129 9.08 3.57 -2.88
C GLN A 129 7.75 3.31 -3.57
N SER A 130 7.75 3.27 -4.89
CA SER A 130 6.59 2.86 -5.67
C SER A 130 7.03 2.12 -6.92
N ALA A 131 6.38 1.00 -7.20
CA ALA A 131 6.55 0.28 -8.47
C ALA A 131 5.52 0.72 -9.54
N ASN A 132 4.59 1.60 -9.17
CA ASN A 132 3.47 2.08 -9.97
C ASN A 132 3.68 3.54 -10.41
N GLY A 133 4.93 3.93 -10.67
CA GLY A 133 5.28 5.31 -11.00
C GLY A 133 5.23 6.27 -9.81
N ARG A 134 5.27 7.57 -10.11
CA ARG A 134 5.49 8.64 -9.14
C ARG A 134 4.28 9.56 -9.04
N ASP A 135 3.76 9.77 -7.82
CA ASP A 135 2.78 10.80 -7.48
C ASP A 135 3.41 11.83 -6.53
N THR A 136 3.81 12.97 -7.10
CA THR A 136 4.46 14.05 -6.34
C THR A 136 3.57 14.70 -5.29
N LEU A 137 2.24 14.62 -5.45
CA LEU A 137 1.29 15.18 -4.47
C LEU A 137 1.25 14.30 -3.22
N VAL A 138 1.21 12.97 -3.41
CA VAL A 138 1.33 11.99 -2.31
C VAL A 138 2.67 12.16 -1.58
N GLU A 139 3.78 12.23 -2.30
CA GLU A 139 5.09 12.44 -1.69
C GLU A 139 5.16 13.71 -0.86
N LYS A 140 4.63 14.82 -1.40
CA LYS A 140 4.62 16.10 -0.69
C LYS A 140 3.73 16.02 0.55
N ALA A 141 2.52 15.48 0.43
CA ALA A 141 1.60 15.35 1.55
C ALA A 141 2.20 14.48 2.67
N PHE A 142 2.85 13.37 2.31
CA PHE A 142 3.52 12.51 3.28
C PHE A 142 4.67 13.23 3.99
N MET A 143 5.55 13.92 3.25
CA MET A 143 6.65 14.68 3.86
C MET A 143 6.15 15.85 4.72
N ASP A 144 5.08 16.54 4.31
CA ASP A 144 4.43 17.56 5.14
C ASP A 144 3.92 16.93 6.46
N ALA A 145 3.33 15.74 6.42
CA ALA A 145 2.89 15.00 7.60
C ALA A 145 4.06 14.56 8.50
N VAL A 146 5.20 14.17 7.92
CA VAL A 146 6.46 13.88 8.65
C VAL A 146 6.90 15.12 9.42
N PHE A 147 7.04 16.27 8.74
CA PHE A 147 7.57 17.49 9.34
C PHE A 147 6.62 18.15 10.33
N SER A 148 5.31 18.02 10.11
CA SER A 148 4.27 18.53 11.01
C SER A 148 3.92 17.57 12.16
N ARG A 149 4.54 16.38 12.21
CA ARG A 149 4.29 15.32 13.23
C ARG A 149 2.84 14.83 13.25
N GLN A 150 2.21 14.78 12.08
CA GLN A 150 0.80 14.38 11.91
C GLN A 150 0.63 12.91 11.50
N LEU A 151 1.69 12.09 11.58
CA LEU A 151 1.62 10.69 11.16
C LEU A 151 0.87 9.78 12.14
N ALA A 152 0.76 10.17 13.41
CA ALA A 152 0.15 9.35 14.46
C ALA A 152 -1.30 8.95 14.16
N GLN A 153 -2.04 9.79 13.43
CA GLN A 153 -3.43 9.51 13.04
C GLN A 153 -3.57 8.35 12.02
N TYR A 154 -2.48 8.00 11.33
CA TYR A 154 -2.45 6.92 10.34
C TYR A 154 -1.83 5.64 10.88
N THR A 155 -1.18 5.69 12.05
CA THR A 155 -0.42 4.56 12.58
C THR A 155 -1.19 3.75 13.60
N MET A 156 -1.10 2.43 13.48
CA MET A 156 -1.44 1.48 14.54
C MET A 156 -0.19 1.10 15.33
N ASP A 157 -0.35 0.93 16.65
CA ASP A 157 0.72 0.53 17.59
C ASP A 157 0.59 -0.93 18.08
N SER A 158 -0.44 -1.65 17.62
CA SER A 158 -0.67 -3.07 17.91
C SER A 158 -0.40 -3.95 16.70
N TRP A 159 0.23 -5.11 16.94
CA TRP A 159 0.38 -6.17 15.96
C TRP A 159 -0.86 -7.03 15.82
N VAL A 160 -1.75 -7.02 16.82
CA VAL A 160 -3.02 -7.75 16.75
C VAL A 160 -3.96 -7.00 15.83
N ALA A 161 -4.45 -7.69 14.81
CA ALA A 161 -5.43 -7.17 13.87
C ALA A 161 -6.81 -7.63 14.29
N GLU A 162 -7.37 -7.06 15.36
CA GLU A 162 -8.70 -7.44 15.88
C GLU A 162 -9.83 -7.10 14.90
N LYS A 163 -9.60 -6.05 14.10
CA LYS A 163 -10.47 -5.61 13.03
C LYS A 163 -9.67 -4.94 11.92
N ILE A 164 -10.26 -4.92 10.74
CA ILE A 164 -9.70 -4.23 9.57
C ILE A 164 -10.75 -3.39 8.88
N ASP A 165 -10.33 -2.30 8.24
CA ASP A 165 -11.13 -1.64 7.21
C ASP A 165 -10.73 -2.19 5.84
N PHE A 166 -11.54 -3.11 5.33
CA PHE A 166 -11.39 -3.65 3.99
C PHE A 166 -12.22 -2.83 3.00
N ALA A 167 -11.58 -1.85 2.36
CA ALA A 167 -12.18 -1.01 1.32
C ALA A 167 -13.49 -0.32 1.74
N GLY A 168 -13.53 0.24 2.95
CA GLY A 168 -14.70 0.91 3.54
C GLY A 168 -15.67 -0.02 4.26
N ARG A 169 -15.31 -1.29 4.49
CA ARG A 169 -16.11 -2.27 5.25
C ARG A 169 -15.28 -2.78 6.40
N GLU A 170 -15.80 -2.62 7.62
CA GLU A 170 -15.18 -3.20 8.80
C GLU A 170 -15.36 -4.73 8.80
N ILE A 171 -14.28 -5.46 9.06
CA ILE A 171 -14.28 -6.91 9.25
C ILE A 171 -13.70 -7.23 10.61
N MET A 172 -14.47 -7.92 11.45
CA MET A 172 -14.03 -8.38 12.76
C MET A 172 -13.23 -9.68 12.60
N LEU A 173 -11.99 -9.68 13.09
CA LEU A 173 -11.05 -10.78 12.95
C LEU A 173 -10.75 -11.49 14.28
N GLY A 174 -10.91 -10.78 15.40
CA GLY A 174 -10.54 -11.28 16.72
C GLY A 174 -9.02 -11.30 16.95
N ASP A 175 -8.58 -11.93 18.03
CA ASP A 175 -7.18 -11.91 18.49
C ASP A 175 -6.25 -12.90 17.77
N VAL A 176 -6.79 -13.75 16.88
CA VAL A 176 -6.05 -14.77 16.14
C VAL A 176 -5.28 -14.24 14.93
N CYS A 177 -5.56 -12.99 14.54
CA CYS A 177 -4.99 -12.35 13.37
C CYS A 177 -3.95 -11.29 13.74
N GLN A 178 -2.90 -11.20 12.94
CA GLN A 178 -1.82 -10.25 13.14
C GLN A 178 -1.54 -9.46 11.86
N TRP A 179 -1.18 -8.19 12.03
CA TRP A 179 -0.62 -7.39 10.94
C TRP A 179 0.75 -7.95 10.54
N VAL A 180 0.98 -8.09 9.23
CA VAL A 180 2.29 -8.43 8.64
C VAL A 180 2.93 -7.17 8.06
N SER A 181 2.12 -6.32 7.45
CA SER A 181 2.42 -4.96 7.02
C SER A 181 1.11 -4.15 7.06
N PRO A 182 1.13 -2.82 6.83
CA PRO A 182 -0.11 -2.09 6.64
C PRO A 182 -0.97 -2.76 5.56
N GLN A 183 -2.29 -2.84 5.76
CA GLN A 183 -3.23 -3.48 4.81
C GLN A 183 -2.91 -4.96 4.48
N ASN A 184 -2.21 -5.67 5.38
CA ASN A 184 -1.88 -7.08 5.22
C ASN A 184 -1.98 -7.82 6.55
N VAL A 185 -2.94 -8.74 6.64
CA VAL A 185 -3.21 -9.53 7.85
C VAL A 185 -2.97 -11.02 7.60
N HIS A 186 -2.34 -11.67 8.57
CA HIS A 186 -2.17 -13.11 8.62
C HIS A 186 -2.88 -13.66 9.85
N CYS A 187 -3.77 -14.62 9.63
CA CYS A 187 -4.52 -15.32 10.65
C CYS A 187 -4.07 -16.78 10.68
N ALA A 188 -3.51 -17.22 11.82
CA ALA A 188 -2.98 -18.57 11.94
C ALA A 188 -4.06 -19.61 11.60
N SER A 189 -3.77 -20.48 10.63
CA SER A 189 -4.70 -21.49 10.09
C SER A 189 -5.92 -20.96 9.33
N PHE A 190 -6.15 -19.64 9.29
CA PHE A 190 -7.27 -19.03 8.57
C PHE A 190 -6.87 -18.28 7.30
N GLY A 191 -5.58 -18.21 6.98
CA GLY A 191 -5.05 -17.63 5.74
C GLY A 191 -4.47 -16.24 5.95
N GLN A 192 -4.07 -15.60 4.86
CA GLN A 192 -3.53 -14.25 4.84
C GLN A 192 -4.20 -13.45 3.71
N MET A 193 -4.44 -12.18 3.98
CA MET A 193 -5.04 -11.24 3.06
C MET A 193 -4.27 -9.93 3.06
N GLY A 194 -3.75 -9.54 1.90
CA GLY A 194 -3.21 -8.22 1.62
C GLY A 194 -4.06 -7.47 0.60
N TRP A 195 -4.20 -6.17 0.75
CA TRP A 195 -4.88 -5.33 -0.23
C TRP A 195 -4.23 -3.97 -0.38
N SER A 196 -4.47 -3.33 -1.53
CA SER A 196 -4.10 -1.95 -1.77
C SER A 196 -5.21 -1.27 -2.56
N VAL A 197 -5.47 -0.01 -2.23
CA VAL A 197 -6.51 0.83 -2.86
C VAL A 197 -5.88 1.78 -3.86
N PHE A 198 -6.49 1.94 -5.03
CA PHE A 198 -6.01 2.80 -6.12
C PHE A 198 -7.09 3.74 -6.64
N LYS A 199 -6.65 4.87 -7.21
CA LYS A 199 -7.50 5.86 -7.89
C LYS A 199 -8.09 5.30 -9.18
N THR A 200 -7.34 4.46 -9.89
CA THR A 200 -7.74 3.91 -11.18
C THR A 200 -7.64 2.39 -11.24
N GLN A 201 -8.44 1.79 -12.13
CA GLN A 201 -8.37 0.36 -12.41
C GLN A 201 -7.00 -0.06 -12.93
N LYS A 202 -6.41 0.73 -13.84
CA LYS A 202 -5.12 0.44 -14.47
C LYS A 202 -3.99 0.33 -13.44
N GLU A 203 -3.98 1.20 -12.44
CA GLU A 203 -3.01 1.16 -11.34
C GLU A 203 -3.17 -0.09 -10.48
N ALA A 204 -4.42 -0.47 -10.16
CA ALA A 204 -4.70 -1.71 -9.42
C ALA A 204 -4.28 -2.96 -10.21
N GLU A 205 -4.53 -2.99 -11.52
CA GLU A 205 -4.11 -4.08 -12.40
C GLU A 205 -2.59 -4.17 -12.48
N LEU A 206 -1.91 -3.02 -12.66
CA LEU A 206 -0.44 -2.96 -12.68
C LEU A 206 0.16 -3.43 -11.36
N ASN A 207 -0.37 -3.00 -10.22
CA ASN A 207 0.08 -3.49 -8.91
C ASN A 207 -0.09 -5.00 -8.77
N THR A 208 -1.21 -5.56 -9.24
CA THR A 208 -1.45 -7.00 -9.26
C THR A 208 -0.40 -7.74 -10.11
N LEU A 209 -0.10 -7.23 -11.30
CA LEU A 209 0.95 -7.80 -12.17
C LEU A 209 2.33 -7.76 -11.50
N ILE A 210 2.66 -6.65 -10.84
CA ILE A 210 3.92 -6.50 -10.09
C ILE A 210 4.01 -7.51 -8.95
N GLN A 211 2.93 -7.73 -8.20
CA GLN A 211 2.90 -8.73 -7.12
C GLN A 211 3.09 -10.16 -7.66
N ILE A 212 2.43 -10.51 -8.77
CA ILE A 212 2.63 -11.80 -9.45
C ILE A 212 4.10 -11.96 -9.89
N ALA A 213 4.66 -10.93 -10.54
CA ALA A 213 6.03 -10.95 -11.02
C ALA A 213 7.04 -11.10 -9.88
N ASN A 214 6.86 -10.36 -8.78
CA ASN A 214 7.71 -10.45 -7.60
C ASN A 214 7.68 -11.86 -6.98
N ASN A 215 6.50 -12.45 -6.83
CA ASN A 215 6.37 -13.82 -6.30
C ASN A 215 7.02 -14.85 -7.22
N ASN A 216 6.72 -14.79 -8.52
CA ASN A 216 7.27 -15.70 -9.53
C ASN A 216 8.80 -15.61 -9.64
N ASN A 217 9.39 -14.45 -9.38
CA ASN A 217 10.82 -14.19 -9.55
C ASN A 217 11.63 -14.17 -8.25
N SER A 218 10.98 -14.35 -7.10
CA SER A 218 11.58 -14.32 -5.76
C SER A 218 12.60 -15.44 -5.49
N GLY A 219 12.57 -16.52 -6.28
CA GLY A 219 13.33 -17.76 -6.03
C GLY A 219 12.79 -18.61 -4.87
N ARG A 220 11.87 -18.07 -4.05
CA ARG A 220 11.23 -18.77 -2.92
C ARG A 220 10.15 -19.75 -3.35
N TYR A 221 9.58 -19.53 -4.53
CA TYR A 221 8.42 -20.26 -5.04
C TYR A 221 8.71 -20.88 -6.39
N LYS A 222 8.15 -22.07 -6.61
CA LYS A 222 8.06 -22.71 -7.92
C LYS A 222 6.58 -22.86 -8.29
N ILE A 223 6.17 -22.34 -9.44
CA ILE A 223 4.80 -22.46 -9.93
C ILE A 223 4.45 -23.95 -10.15
N MET A 224 3.30 -24.38 -9.64
CA MET A 224 2.75 -25.73 -9.82
C MET A 224 1.52 -25.74 -10.73
N ASN A 225 0.64 -24.76 -10.58
CA ASN A 225 -0.52 -24.53 -11.43
C ASN A 225 -0.82 -23.04 -11.51
N GLU A 226 -1.37 -22.61 -12.63
CA GLU A 226 -1.79 -21.23 -12.88
C GLU A 226 -3.06 -21.24 -13.71
N GLU A 227 -4.11 -20.58 -13.23
CA GLU A 227 -5.44 -20.59 -13.86
C GLU A 227 -6.21 -19.31 -13.58
N ASN A 228 -7.24 -19.06 -14.38
CA ASN A 228 -8.24 -18.04 -14.09
C ASN A 228 -9.49 -18.69 -13.51
N LEU A 229 -10.04 -18.13 -12.44
CA LEU A 229 -11.13 -18.71 -11.68
C LEU A 229 -12.27 -17.69 -11.51
N ASN A 230 -13.49 -18.10 -11.83
CA ASN A 230 -14.67 -17.29 -11.58
C ASN A 230 -15.03 -17.32 -10.10
N VAL A 231 -15.04 -16.15 -9.46
CA VAL A 231 -15.36 -15.97 -8.05
C VAL A 231 -16.42 -14.90 -7.86
N ILE A 232 -17.05 -14.89 -6.70
CA ILE A 232 -17.76 -13.72 -6.18
C ILE A 232 -16.87 -13.08 -5.14
N PHE A 233 -16.38 -11.87 -5.41
CA PHE A 233 -15.51 -11.12 -4.52
C PHE A 233 -16.23 -9.86 -4.06
N GLU A 234 -16.44 -9.72 -2.74
CA GLU A 234 -17.25 -8.65 -2.15
C GLU A 234 -18.64 -8.49 -2.80
N GLY A 235 -19.26 -9.62 -3.18
CA GLY A 235 -20.56 -9.66 -3.87
C GLY A 235 -20.50 -9.38 -5.38
N VAL A 236 -19.31 -9.10 -5.93
CA VAL A 236 -19.13 -8.77 -7.35
C VAL A 236 -18.54 -9.98 -8.10
N PRO A 237 -19.17 -10.43 -9.21
CA PRO A 237 -18.56 -11.42 -10.11
C PRO A 237 -17.20 -10.95 -10.60
N THR A 238 -16.17 -11.75 -10.36
CA THR A 238 -14.77 -11.38 -10.59
C THR A 238 -14.00 -12.56 -11.16
N LEU A 239 -13.09 -12.28 -12.08
CA LEU A 239 -12.13 -13.26 -12.57
C LEU A 239 -10.84 -13.13 -11.75
N ALA A 240 -10.61 -14.08 -10.85
CA ALA A 240 -9.40 -14.13 -10.05
C ALA A 240 -8.30 -14.93 -10.78
N LYS A 241 -7.06 -14.49 -10.69
CA LYS A 241 -5.90 -15.28 -11.12
C LYS A 241 -5.45 -16.14 -9.94
N ARG A 242 -5.57 -17.45 -10.04
CA ARG A 242 -5.11 -18.39 -9.01
C ARG A 242 -3.78 -19.01 -9.44
N ILE A 243 -2.78 -18.91 -8.57
CA ILE A 243 -1.49 -19.58 -8.75
C ILE A 243 -1.22 -20.43 -7.51
N THR A 244 -0.90 -21.70 -7.73
CA THR A 244 -0.38 -22.56 -6.66
C THR A 244 1.12 -22.70 -6.78
N TYR A 245 1.79 -22.50 -5.65
CA TYR A 245 3.23 -22.52 -5.56
C TYR A 245 3.69 -23.67 -4.69
N LYS A 246 4.78 -24.32 -5.10
CA LYS A 246 5.63 -25.10 -4.21
C LYS A 246 6.62 -24.15 -3.56
N ILE A 247 6.69 -24.17 -2.23
CA ILE A 247 7.68 -23.38 -1.49
C ILE A 247 9.02 -24.12 -1.52
N ASN A 248 10.07 -23.41 -1.91
CA ASN A 248 11.45 -23.91 -1.95
C ASN A 248 12.11 -23.85 -0.56
N THR A 249 11.47 -24.48 0.42
CA THR A 249 12.00 -24.65 1.78
C THR A 249 11.91 -26.11 2.20
N SER A 250 12.70 -26.53 3.19
CA SER A 250 12.63 -27.91 3.67
C SER A 250 11.28 -28.15 4.37
N LYS A 251 10.69 -29.33 4.17
CA LYS A 251 9.40 -29.70 4.79
C LYS A 251 9.44 -29.61 6.32
N LEU A 252 10.60 -29.86 6.92
CA LEU A 252 10.80 -29.76 8.37
C LEU A 252 10.63 -28.30 8.84
N LEU A 253 11.22 -27.34 8.13
CA LEU A 253 11.14 -25.92 8.45
C LEU A 253 9.75 -25.33 8.18
N SER A 254 8.95 -25.96 7.32
CA SER A 254 7.62 -25.48 6.97
C SER A 254 6.49 -26.22 7.69
N GLY A 255 6.81 -27.00 8.74
CA GLY A 255 5.82 -27.76 9.51
C GLY A 255 5.02 -28.74 8.65
N GLY A 256 5.66 -29.30 7.62
CA GLY A 256 5.05 -30.20 6.63
C GLY A 256 4.29 -29.51 5.50
N ARG A 257 3.96 -28.22 5.62
CA ARG A 257 3.19 -27.47 4.60
C ARG A 257 4.12 -26.86 3.56
N ASN A 258 4.01 -27.23 2.30
CA ASN A 258 4.90 -26.71 1.26
C ASN A 258 4.20 -26.33 -0.04
N VAL A 259 2.87 -26.31 -0.05
CA VAL A 259 2.06 -25.80 -1.17
C VAL A 259 1.25 -24.61 -0.68
N LEU A 260 1.32 -23.51 -1.42
CA LEU A 260 0.62 -22.26 -1.14
C LEU A 260 -0.31 -21.94 -2.31
N ALA A 261 -1.60 -21.78 -2.05
CA ALA A 261 -2.54 -21.23 -3.01
C ALA A 261 -2.59 -19.71 -2.83
N VAL A 262 -2.45 -18.99 -3.95
CA VAL A 262 -2.49 -17.52 -4.00
C VAL A 262 -3.52 -17.10 -5.03
N TYR A 263 -4.41 -16.21 -4.64
CA TYR A 263 -5.42 -15.60 -5.50
C TYR A 263 -5.10 -14.12 -5.63
N TYR A 264 -4.87 -13.70 -6.86
CA TYR A 264 -4.67 -12.31 -7.23
C TYR A 264 -5.94 -11.77 -7.84
N ILE A 265 -6.47 -10.71 -7.25
CA ILE A 265 -7.79 -10.17 -7.57
C ILE A 265 -7.64 -8.68 -7.84
N THR A 266 -8.17 -8.23 -8.98
CA THR A 266 -8.38 -6.81 -9.25
C THR A 266 -9.87 -6.56 -9.47
N GLN A 267 -10.45 -5.67 -8.67
CA GLN A 267 -11.89 -5.38 -8.75
C GLN A 267 -12.20 -3.99 -8.17
N LYS A 268 -13.25 -3.36 -8.70
CA LYS A 268 -13.86 -2.18 -8.08
C LYS A 268 -14.89 -2.61 -7.05
N VAL A 269 -14.68 -2.23 -5.80
CA VAL A 269 -15.60 -2.51 -4.69
C VAL A 269 -15.90 -1.20 -3.98
N ARG A 270 -17.19 -0.90 -3.76
CA ARG A 270 -17.64 0.33 -3.06
C ARG A 270 -16.98 1.63 -3.58
N GLY A 271 -16.81 1.72 -4.90
CA GLY A 271 -16.22 2.90 -5.54
C GLY A 271 -14.69 2.95 -5.56
N LYS A 272 -14.00 2.03 -4.86
CA LYS A 272 -12.53 1.94 -4.77
C LYS A 272 -12.01 0.84 -5.69
N TYR A 273 -10.89 1.08 -6.38
CA TYR A 273 -10.21 0.04 -7.18
C TYR A 273 -9.20 -0.68 -6.30
N LEU A 274 -9.28 -2.01 -6.25
CA LEU A 274 -8.47 -2.85 -5.36
C LEU A 274 -7.54 -3.74 -6.15
N SER A 275 -6.31 -3.87 -5.65
CA SER A 275 -5.43 -5.02 -5.89
C SER A 275 -5.39 -5.83 -4.61
N CYS A 276 -5.85 -7.07 -4.63
CA CYS A 276 -5.95 -7.92 -3.44
C CYS A 276 -5.24 -9.25 -3.68
N VAL A 277 -4.49 -9.69 -2.68
CA VAL A 277 -3.79 -10.97 -2.67
C VAL A 277 -4.24 -11.77 -1.47
N LEU A 278 -4.88 -12.91 -1.76
CA LEU A 278 -5.36 -13.85 -0.77
C LEU A 278 -4.49 -15.09 -0.81
N THR A 279 -3.99 -15.55 0.33
CA THR A 279 -3.11 -16.73 0.39
C THR A 279 -3.49 -17.69 1.51
N HIS A 280 -3.28 -18.98 1.26
CA HIS A 280 -3.35 -20.00 2.31
C HIS A 280 -2.59 -21.27 1.89
N TYR A 281 -2.19 -22.05 2.89
CA TYR A 281 -1.54 -23.34 2.66
C TYR A 281 -2.56 -24.40 2.23
N VAL A 282 -2.22 -25.20 1.22
CA VAL A 282 -3.01 -26.33 0.75
C VAL A 282 -2.19 -27.61 0.76
N GLU A 283 -2.85 -28.76 0.76
CA GLU A 283 -2.16 -30.06 0.66
C GLU A 283 -1.79 -30.41 -0.78
N VAL A 284 -2.67 -30.06 -1.73
CA VAL A 284 -2.54 -30.34 -3.17
C VAL A 284 -2.89 -29.11 -4.00
N LYS A 285 -2.33 -29.04 -5.21
CA LYS A 285 -2.51 -27.91 -6.12
C LYS A 285 -3.98 -27.64 -6.52
N ASP A 286 -4.81 -28.67 -6.54
CA ASP A 286 -6.22 -28.57 -6.98
C ASP A 286 -7.20 -28.45 -5.80
N ASN A 287 -6.73 -27.99 -4.64
CA ASN A 287 -7.61 -27.68 -3.50
C ASN A 287 -8.18 -26.26 -3.64
N TYR A 288 -9.51 -26.18 -3.76
CA TYR A 288 -10.27 -24.93 -3.89
C TYR A 288 -11.01 -24.54 -2.60
N SER A 289 -10.80 -25.23 -1.48
CA SER A 289 -11.42 -24.86 -0.21
C SER A 289 -10.83 -23.56 0.32
N LEU A 290 -11.68 -22.58 0.61
CA LEU A 290 -11.25 -21.32 1.22
C LEU A 290 -11.27 -21.41 2.75
N PRO A 291 -10.22 -20.95 3.44
CA PRO A 291 -10.26 -20.78 4.89
C PRO A 291 -11.13 -19.58 5.29
N LEU A 292 -11.46 -19.47 6.59
CA LEU A 292 -12.45 -18.52 7.08
C LEU A 292 -12.17 -17.07 6.66
N LEU A 293 -10.95 -16.55 6.86
CA LEU A 293 -10.60 -15.18 6.47
C LEU A 293 -10.90 -14.90 4.99
N LEU A 294 -10.62 -15.87 4.12
CA LEU A 294 -10.80 -15.70 2.69
C LEU A 294 -12.27 -15.81 2.30
N LYS A 295 -13.07 -16.61 3.02
CA LYS A 295 -14.52 -16.70 2.85
C LYS A 295 -15.25 -15.39 3.18
N GLU A 296 -14.68 -14.56 4.05
CA GLU A 296 -15.25 -13.24 4.40
C GLU A 296 -15.31 -12.27 3.20
N VAL A 297 -14.46 -12.47 2.20
CA VAL A 297 -14.33 -11.54 1.06
C VAL A 297 -14.53 -12.22 -0.29
N MET A 298 -14.45 -13.55 -0.36
CA MET A 298 -14.50 -14.30 -1.62
C MET A 298 -15.24 -15.64 -1.48
N SER A 299 -16.02 -15.99 -2.48
CA SER A 299 -16.50 -17.36 -2.70
C SER A 299 -16.18 -17.83 -4.12
N ILE A 300 -15.88 -19.11 -4.27
CA ILE A 300 -15.62 -19.72 -5.58
C ILE A 300 -16.94 -20.24 -6.12
N LYS A 301 -17.29 -19.86 -7.35
CA LYS A 301 -18.42 -20.49 -8.03
C LYS A 301 -18.03 -21.93 -8.31
N THR A 302 -18.58 -22.86 -7.55
CA THR A 302 -18.68 -24.24 -8.04
C THR A 302 -19.68 -24.17 -9.19
N GLU A 303 -19.27 -24.59 -10.39
CA GLU A 303 -20.27 -24.97 -11.39
C GLU A 303 -21.15 -26.00 -10.69
N ALA A 304 -22.42 -25.64 -10.45
CA ALA A 304 -23.39 -26.59 -9.99
C ALA A 304 -23.26 -27.79 -10.93
N ALA A 305 -23.02 -28.97 -10.38
CA ALA A 305 -23.10 -30.21 -11.14
C ALA A 305 -24.42 -30.15 -11.89
N SER A 306 -24.35 -29.90 -13.18
CA SER A 306 -25.47 -30.03 -14.11
C SER A 306 -25.74 -31.53 -14.19
N SER A 307 -26.44 -32.03 -13.18
CA SER A 307 -27.15 -33.31 -13.20
C SER A 307 -28.51 -33.10 -13.84
#